data_AF-A0A969IL56-F1
#
_entry.id   AF-A0A969IL56-F1
#
_cell.length_a   1.000
_cell.length_b   1.000
_cell.length_c   1.000
_cell.angle_alpha   90.00
_cell.angle_beta   90.00
_cell.angle_gamma   90.00
#
_symmetry.space_group_name_H-M   'P 1'
#
loop_
_entity.id
_entity.type
_entity.pdbx_description
1 polymer ?
#
loop_
_entity_poly.entity_id
_entity_poly.type
_entity_poly.pdbx_seq_one_letter_code
_entity_poly.pdbx_strand_id
1 'polypeptide(L)'
;MALTTQVPLTALMVLYTFLGLSITAEPIVQGRAATEPSAVASQSIAVPPDATFFRHQDSRSASPGLDKSAGVKLTYKVLGSAFHDQTRTSVADLLYAYEFAYRWSARGAGGDALYDPFIDAATAPLRRHLVAVRAIGVDAGSKSFRVGDVNFVREVFTIDVYLDTAGGDAEWNAAVAPPWSTLPWHVLALMEEAVTRGWAAFSQVEATRRGVPWLDLVRSSEMSAKLASLLGQFEREAFRPPALLAHVTQDEARRRWAALAAFYKASGHFLVTNGPYKLKSWTPRSVTLEAFRDLTYPLGVGSYDTYAIPRRGFVTKTEWSGDRLTVSGDIEVTEKFQRSYRLVRMPLQSVSEPVLKRAAPECRYVVTGPDGRVALAGVALPGADARFQIDLAGRLPPGRYIVSTLIAVNGNVMNADVHRIPFIASQR
;
A
#
# COMPACT_ATOMS: atom_id res chain seq x y z
N MET A 1 12.59 -45.22 27.27
CA MET A 1 12.51 -45.94 25.97
C MET A 1 11.39 -45.29 25.18
N ALA A 2 11.74 -44.34 24.30
CA ALA A 2 12.12 -44.55 22.89
C ALA A 2 10.88 -44.63 21.97
N LEU A 3 10.76 -43.56 21.18
CA LEU A 3 9.95 -43.31 19.99
C LEU A 3 9.54 -44.54 19.16
N THR A 4 8.30 -44.49 18.65
CA THR A 4 8.03 -44.73 17.23
C THR A 4 6.93 -43.78 16.75
N THR A 5 7.36 -42.72 16.06
CA THR A 5 6.54 -41.89 15.18
C THR A 5 6.12 -42.69 13.95
N GLN A 6 4.82 -42.86 13.73
CA GLN A 6 4.25 -43.26 12.44
C GLN A 6 3.46 -42.09 11.86
N VAL A 7 4.16 -41.06 11.38
CA VAL A 7 3.59 -40.21 10.35
C VAL A 7 3.90 -40.92 9.03
N PRO A 8 2.91 -41.41 8.28
CA PRO A 8 3.16 -42.15 7.06
C PRO A 8 3.88 -41.25 6.05
N LEU A 9 4.87 -41.81 5.35
CA LEU A 9 5.74 -41.13 4.37
C LEU A 9 4.93 -40.34 3.31
N THR A 10 3.70 -40.74 3.05
CA THR A 10 2.71 -40.08 2.18
C THR A 10 2.26 -38.70 2.71
N ALA A 11 2.13 -38.50 4.02
CA ALA A 11 1.75 -37.23 4.61
C ALA A 11 2.88 -36.19 4.54
N LEU A 12 4.14 -36.64 4.61
CA LEU A 12 5.30 -35.76 4.43
C LEU A 12 5.47 -35.35 2.96
N MET A 13 5.18 -36.25 2.01
CA MET A 13 5.24 -35.94 0.57
C MET A 13 4.08 -35.04 0.10
N VAL A 14 2.87 -35.18 0.66
CA VAL A 14 1.76 -34.25 0.38
C VAL A 14 2.07 -32.84 0.91
N LEU A 15 2.64 -32.73 2.11
CA LEU A 15 3.12 -31.44 2.64
C LEU A 15 4.22 -30.84 1.74
N TYR A 16 5.10 -31.67 1.19
CA TYR A 16 6.18 -31.29 0.27
C TYR A 16 5.66 -30.82 -1.10
N THR A 17 4.58 -31.37 -1.62
CA THR A 17 3.95 -30.96 -2.89
C THR A 17 3.09 -29.69 -2.73
N PHE A 18 2.42 -29.48 -1.59
CA PHE A 18 1.64 -28.24 -1.35
C PHE A 18 2.52 -27.02 -1.02
N LEU A 19 3.65 -27.21 -0.31
CA LEU A 19 4.69 -26.19 -0.21
C LEU A 19 5.41 -25.96 -1.55
N GLY A 20 5.58 -27.01 -2.37
CA GLY A 20 6.14 -26.92 -3.72
C GLY A 20 5.29 -26.10 -4.70
N LEU A 21 3.96 -26.18 -4.61
CA LEU A 21 3.02 -25.40 -5.42
C LEU A 21 2.67 -24.03 -4.83
N SER A 22 3.01 -23.76 -3.56
CA SER A 22 2.99 -22.40 -2.99
C SER A 22 4.03 -21.45 -3.64
N ILE A 23 4.86 -21.98 -4.55
CA ILE A 23 5.92 -21.33 -5.30
C ILE A 23 5.59 -21.26 -6.81
N THR A 24 4.36 -21.56 -7.25
CA THR A 24 3.86 -21.05 -8.55
C THR A 24 3.56 -19.56 -8.40
N ALA A 25 4.66 -18.82 -8.32
CA ALA A 25 4.77 -17.39 -8.22
C ALA A 25 4.25 -16.77 -9.52
N GLU A 26 2.95 -16.54 -9.57
CA GLU A 26 2.47 -15.31 -10.18
C GLU A 26 2.51 -14.24 -9.09
N PRO A 27 3.51 -13.35 -9.08
CA PRO A 27 3.32 -12.10 -8.36
C PRO A 27 2.09 -11.43 -8.95
N ILE A 28 1.10 -11.14 -8.12
CA ILE A 28 0.08 -10.12 -8.39
C ILE A 28 0.79 -8.76 -8.26
N VAL A 29 1.78 -8.55 -9.12
CA VAL A 29 2.18 -7.26 -9.61
C VAL A 29 2.02 -7.43 -11.10
N GLN A 30 0.76 -7.45 -11.57
CA GLN A 30 0.52 -6.83 -12.85
C GLN A 30 0.99 -5.40 -12.64
N GLY A 31 2.22 -5.10 -13.08
CA GLY A 31 2.54 -3.78 -13.56
C GLY A 31 1.57 -3.53 -14.71
N ARG A 32 0.34 -3.14 -14.36
CA ARG A 32 -0.42 -2.29 -15.25
C ARG A 32 0.52 -1.10 -15.41
N ALA A 33 0.96 -0.86 -16.64
CA ALA A 33 1.38 0.48 -17.02
C ALA A 33 0.37 1.43 -16.37
N ALA A 34 0.86 2.44 -15.64
CA ALA A 34 0.00 3.54 -15.24
C ALA A 34 -0.80 3.91 -16.48
N THR A 35 -2.13 3.85 -16.38
CA THR A 35 -3.02 4.13 -17.50
C THR A 35 -2.54 5.43 -18.13
N GLU A 36 -2.00 5.39 -19.35
CA GLU A 36 -1.65 6.63 -20.03
C GLU A 36 -2.94 7.45 -20.11
N PRO A 37 -2.91 8.71 -19.66
CA PRO A 37 -4.12 9.52 -19.60
C PRO A 37 -4.65 9.65 -21.03
N SER A 38 -5.78 8.98 -21.28
CA SER A 38 -6.71 9.46 -22.29
C SER A 38 -7.11 10.86 -21.82
N ALA A 39 -6.56 11.89 -22.49
CA ALA A 39 -6.78 13.32 -22.30
C ALA A 39 -7.72 13.67 -21.13
N VAL A 40 -7.16 14.15 -20.01
CA VAL A 40 -8.00 14.69 -18.93
C VAL A 40 -8.54 16.02 -19.41
N ALA A 41 -9.79 16.00 -19.85
CA ALA A 41 -10.57 17.21 -20.05
C ALA A 41 -10.54 18.05 -18.77
N SER A 42 -10.44 19.37 -18.94
CA SER A 42 -10.55 20.42 -17.93
C SER A 42 -11.95 20.51 -17.30
N GLN A 43 -12.61 19.38 -17.07
CA GLN A 43 -14.00 19.30 -16.64
C GLN A 43 -14.07 18.80 -15.20
N SER A 44 -14.36 19.73 -14.30
CA SER A 44 -15.05 19.53 -13.03
C SER A 44 -15.89 18.24 -13.02
N ILE A 45 -15.47 17.23 -12.24
CA ILE A 45 -16.12 15.91 -12.15
C ILE A 45 -17.22 15.97 -11.11
N ALA A 46 -18.48 15.76 -11.50
CA ALA A 46 -19.60 15.71 -10.55
C ALA A 46 -19.43 14.56 -9.55
N VAL A 47 -19.55 14.86 -8.25
CA VAL A 47 -19.50 13.85 -7.18
C VAL A 47 -20.90 13.26 -6.99
N PRO A 48 -21.07 11.93 -7.01
CA PRO A 48 -22.36 11.28 -6.81
C PRO A 48 -23.00 11.62 -5.44
N PRO A 49 -24.33 11.74 -5.35
CA PRO A 49 -25.02 12.04 -4.09
C PRO A 49 -24.87 10.99 -2.99
N ASP A 50 -24.58 9.74 -3.36
CA ASP A 50 -24.34 8.62 -2.45
C ASP A 50 -22.88 8.48 -2.00
N ALA A 51 -22.00 9.41 -2.40
CA ALA A 51 -20.63 9.46 -1.90
C ALA A 51 -20.58 9.98 -0.46
N THR A 52 -19.68 9.43 0.34
CA THR A 52 -19.41 9.85 1.72
C THR A 52 -18.50 11.07 1.73
N PHE A 53 -18.99 12.18 2.26
CA PHE A 53 -18.21 13.38 2.54
C PHE A 53 -17.75 13.38 3.99
N PHE A 54 -16.46 13.62 4.22
CA PHE A 54 -15.89 13.78 5.56
C PHE A 54 -15.81 15.27 5.90
N ARG A 55 -16.19 15.65 7.12
CA ARG A 55 -16.35 17.07 7.50
C ARG A 55 -15.05 17.68 7.99
N HIS A 56 -14.64 18.80 7.41
CA HIS A 56 -13.78 19.79 8.06
C HIS A 56 -14.63 20.67 8.97
N GLN A 57 -14.32 20.78 10.26
CA GLN A 57 -15.06 21.70 11.14
C GLN A 57 -14.79 23.18 10.83
N ASP A 58 -13.67 23.50 10.15
CA ASP A 58 -13.36 24.87 9.72
C ASP A 58 -14.24 25.35 8.54
N SER A 59 -14.96 24.45 7.86
CA SER A 59 -15.97 24.86 6.87
C SER A 59 -17.32 25.03 7.55
N ARG A 60 -17.55 26.19 8.20
CA ARG A 60 -18.90 26.66 8.56
C ARG A 60 -19.82 26.86 7.35
N SER A 61 -19.30 26.69 6.13
CA SER A 61 -20.01 26.86 4.88
C SER A 61 -19.82 25.65 3.97
N ALA A 62 -20.43 24.52 4.30
CA ALA A 62 -20.70 23.49 3.31
C ALA A 62 -21.90 22.67 3.74
N SER A 63 -23.08 23.03 3.24
CA SER A 63 -24.24 22.14 3.22
C SER A 63 -23.86 20.82 2.55
N PRO A 64 -24.26 19.66 3.08
CA PRO A 64 -24.12 18.40 2.36
C PRO A 64 -25.18 18.37 1.26
N GLY A 65 -24.76 18.37 0.00
CA GLY A 65 -25.64 18.04 -1.11
C GLY A 65 -25.57 18.99 -2.31
N LEU A 66 -25.53 18.35 -3.48
CA LEU A 66 -25.97 18.76 -4.81
C LEU A 66 -24.96 19.39 -5.79
N ASP A 67 -23.99 20.21 -5.39
CA ASP A 67 -23.09 20.88 -6.36
C ASP A 67 -21.59 20.76 -6.07
N LYS A 68 -21.14 19.64 -5.49
CA LYS A 68 -19.69 19.40 -5.30
C LYS A 68 -19.10 18.69 -6.50
N SER A 69 -18.04 19.27 -7.03
CA SER A 69 -17.21 18.65 -8.05
C SER A 69 -15.81 18.35 -7.52
N ALA A 70 -15.11 17.45 -8.23
CA ALA A 70 -13.75 17.07 -7.97
C ALA A 70 -12.88 17.35 -9.21
N GLY A 71 -11.60 17.63 -9.00
CA GLY A 71 -10.62 17.75 -10.08
C GLY A 71 -10.19 16.38 -10.62
N VAL A 72 -10.16 15.36 -9.76
CA VAL A 72 -9.72 13.99 -10.11
C VAL A 72 -10.63 12.95 -9.46
N LYS A 73 -10.88 11.86 -10.20
CA LYS A 73 -11.50 10.64 -9.69
C LYS A 73 -10.56 9.45 -9.86
N LEU A 74 -10.29 8.75 -8.77
CA LEU A 74 -9.49 7.53 -8.75
C LEU A 74 -10.39 6.34 -8.40
N THR A 75 -10.33 5.26 -9.18
CA THR A 75 -11.03 4.01 -8.88
C THR A 75 -10.01 2.96 -8.43
N TYR A 76 -10.10 2.56 -7.17
CA TYR A 76 -9.23 1.56 -6.56
C TYR A 76 -9.89 0.20 -6.52
N LYS A 77 -9.08 -0.83 -6.75
CA LYS A 77 -9.43 -2.23 -6.48
C LYS A 77 -8.61 -2.71 -5.29
N VAL A 78 -9.22 -2.71 -4.11
CA VAL A 78 -8.55 -3.03 -2.85
C VAL A 78 -8.77 -4.51 -2.54
N LEU A 79 -7.68 -5.27 -2.42
CA LEU A 79 -7.75 -6.66 -1.99
C LEU A 79 -7.89 -6.73 -0.47
N GLY A 80 -9.01 -7.28 0.01
CA GLY A 80 -9.23 -7.56 1.42
C GLY A 80 -8.29 -8.64 1.95
N SER A 81 -7.89 -8.51 3.21
CA SER A 81 -7.16 -9.54 3.94
C SER A 81 -7.70 -9.68 5.37
N ALA A 82 -7.24 -10.70 6.09
CA ALA A 82 -7.52 -10.83 7.50
C ALA A 82 -6.65 -9.86 8.33
N PHE A 83 -7.24 -9.28 9.37
CA PHE A 83 -6.51 -8.68 10.47
C PHE A 83 -5.94 -9.77 11.39
N HIS A 84 -4.99 -9.41 12.26
CA HIS A 84 -4.33 -10.36 13.15
C HIS A 84 -5.26 -11.06 14.15
N ASP A 85 -6.44 -10.47 14.42
CA ASP A 85 -7.52 -11.07 15.22
C ASP A 85 -8.47 -11.97 14.42
N GLN A 86 -8.11 -12.30 13.17
CA GLN A 86 -8.88 -13.11 12.21
C GLN A 86 -10.15 -12.46 11.67
N THR A 87 -10.44 -11.20 12.03
CA THR A 87 -11.54 -10.48 11.40
C THR A 87 -11.17 -10.10 9.96
N ARG A 88 -12.14 -10.13 9.04
CA ARG A 88 -11.91 -9.78 7.63
C ARG A 88 -12.06 -8.29 7.41
N THR A 89 -11.23 -7.72 6.53
CA THR A 89 -11.43 -6.35 6.02
C THR A 89 -12.85 -6.18 5.48
N SER A 90 -13.53 -5.10 5.84
CA SER A 90 -14.80 -4.67 5.26
C SER A 90 -14.75 -3.21 4.81
N VAL A 91 -15.77 -2.75 4.07
CA VAL A 91 -15.89 -1.32 3.68
C VAL A 91 -15.85 -0.40 4.90
N ALA A 92 -16.40 -0.84 6.04
CA ALA A 92 -16.36 -0.08 7.28
C ALA A 92 -14.93 0.21 7.75
N ASP A 93 -14.00 -0.76 7.62
CA ASP A 93 -12.59 -0.56 7.97
C ASP A 93 -11.92 0.51 7.09
N LEU A 94 -12.31 0.60 5.81
CA LEU A 94 -11.77 1.58 4.86
C LEU A 94 -12.32 2.98 5.16
N LEU A 95 -13.63 3.10 5.39
CA LEU A 95 -14.28 4.40 5.66
C LEU A 95 -13.91 4.96 7.03
N TYR A 96 -13.76 4.12 8.05
CA TYR A 96 -13.49 4.57 9.41
C TYR A 96 -12.12 5.23 9.56
N ALA A 97 -11.13 4.84 8.75
CA ALA A 97 -9.82 5.50 8.75
C ALA A 97 -9.90 6.96 8.29
N TYR A 98 -10.73 7.25 7.28
CA TYR A 98 -11.01 8.63 6.87
C TYR A 98 -11.76 9.39 7.97
N GLU A 99 -12.80 8.79 8.56
CA GLU A 99 -13.53 9.43 9.66
C GLU A 99 -12.61 9.77 10.83
N PHE A 100 -11.75 8.83 11.25
CA PHE A 100 -10.76 9.03 12.29
C PHE A 100 -9.84 10.23 11.98
N ALA A 101 -9.32 10.28 10.75
CA ALA A 101 -8.45 11.36 10.30
C ALA A 101 -9.12 12.74 10.43
N TYR A 102 -10.37 12.88 9.98
CA TYR A 102 -11.09 14.16 10.08
C TYR A 102 -11.51 14.49 11.50
N ARG A 103 -12.00 13.50 12.26
CA ARG A 103 -12.51 13.69 13.62
C ARG A 103 -11.44 14.17 14.59
N TRP A 104 -10.23 13.62 14.52
CA TRP A 104 -9.11 13.96 15.42
C TRP A 104 -8.23 15.12 14.96
N SER A 105 -8.58 15.74 13.83
CA SER A 105 -7.88 16.90 13.27
C SER A 105 -8.70 18.19 13.31
N ALA A 106 -9.93 18.14 13.84
CA ALA A 106 -10.85 19.26 13.83
C ALA A 106 -10.64 20.18 15.04
N ARG A 107 -10.23 21.43 14.80
CA ARG A 107 -10.28 22.51 15.80
C ARG A 107 -11.66 23.17 15.71
N GLY A 108 -12.47 23.17 16.79
CA GLY A 108 -13.85 23.65 16.69
C GLY A 108 -14.70 23.61 17.96
N ALA A 109 -15.99 23.98 17.83
CA ALA A 109 -16.90 24.50 18.87
C ALA A 109 -17.21 23.59 20.08
N GLY A 110 -16.56 22.43 20.21
CA GLY A 110 -16.56 21.56 21.40
C GLY A 110 -15.25 21.62 22.21
N GLY A 111 -14.32 22.50 21.85
CA GLY A 111 -12.97 22.62 22.45
C GLY A 111 -11.96 21.60 21.89
N ASP A 112 -10.70 21.71 22.33
CA ASP A 112 -9.57 20.82 21.94
C ASP A 112 -9.74 19.35 22.37
N ALA A 113 -10.92 18.92 22.83
CA ALA A 113 -11.17 17.59 23.36
C ALA A 113 -10.88 16.47 22.33
N LEU A 114 -11.25 16.72 21.06
CA LEU A 114 -11.07 15.82 19.92
C LEU A 114 -10.02 16.34 18.92
N TYR A 115 -8.97 17.00 19.42
CA TYR A 115 -7.84 17.44 18.59
C TYR A 115 -6.54 16.75 19.04
N ASP A 116 -5.81 16.18 18.09
CA ASP A 116 -4.43 15.74 18.27
C ASP A 116 -3.54 16.32 17.16
N PRO A 117 -2.50 17.11 17.49
CA PRO A 117 -1.66 17.78 16.50
C PRO A 117 -0.82 16.82 15.65
N PHE A 118 -0.50 15.63 16.16
CA PHE A 118 0.21 14.63 15.37
C PHE A 118 -0.71 14.01 14.32
N ILE A 119 -1.95 13.69 14.69
CA ILE A 119 -2.96 13.19 13.74
C ILE A 119 -3.29 14.28 12.71
N ASP A 120 -3.48 15.52 13.14
CA ASP A 120 -3.72 16.69 12.28
C ASP A 120 -2.63 16.84 11.22
N ALA A 121 -1.36 16.83 11.63
CA ALA A 121 -0.22 16.93 10.73
C ALA A 121 -0.08 15.69 9.82
N ALA A 122 -0.17 14.48 10.35
CA ALA A 122 0.02 13.23 9.61
C ALA A 122 -1.05 13.03 8.53
N THR A 123 -2.28 13.51 8.78
CA THR A 123 -3.42 13.36 7.86
C THR A 123 -3.67 14.61 7.02
N ALA A 124 -2.91 15.69 7.19
CA ALA A 124 -3.12 16.94 6.47
C ALA A 124 -3.09 16.79 4.93
N PRO A 125 -2.16 16.02 4.31
CA PRO A 125 -2.19 15.84 2.85
C PRO A 125 -3.51 15.22 2.37
N LEU A 126 -3.93 14.13 3.02
CA LEU A 126 -5.22 13.48 2.75
C LEU A 126 -6.37 14.49 2.85
N ARG A 127 -6.49 15.18 4.00
CA ARG A 127 -7.65 16.03 4.29
C ARG A 127 -7.71 17.29 3.43
N ARG A 128 -6.57 17.81 2.96
CA ARG A 128 -6.53 18.98 2.06
C ARG A 128 -7.09 18.68 0.68
N HIS A 129 -6.92 17.44 0.20
CA HIS A 129 -7.26 17.08 -1.17
C HIS A 129 -8.52 16.21 -1.27
N LEU A 130 -8.90 15.48 -0.22
CA LEU A 130 -10.07 14.61 -0.29
C LEU A 130 -11.38 15.42 -0.32
N VAL A 131 -12.19 15.16 -1.35
CA VAL A 131 -13.55 15.67 -1.48
C VAL A 131 -14.55 14.66 -0.93
N ALA A 132 -14.49 13.41 -1.40
CA ALA A 132 -15.42 12.35 -1.03
C ALA A 132 -14.84 10.96 -1.33
N VAL A 133 -15.44 9.93 -0.71
CA VAL A 133 -15.17 8.52 -0.98
C VAL A 133 -16.49 7.81 -1.25
N ARG A 134 -16.53 6.92 -2.24
CA ARG A 134 -17.72 6.12 -2.57
C ARG A 134 -17.34 4.65 -2.69
N ALA A 135 -17.95 3.81 -1.86
CA ALA A 135 -17.86 2.36 -2.02
C ALA A 135 -18.81 1.92 -3.13
N ILE A 136 -18.27 1.41 -4.24
CA ILE A 136 -19.05 0.99 -5.41
C ILE A 136 -19.60 -0.43 -5.22
N GLY A 137 -18.82 -1.30 -4.58
CA GLY A 137 -19.23 -2.67 -4.31
C GLY A 137 -18.09 -3.58 -3.93
N VAL A 138 -18.45 -4.82 -3.61
CA VAL A 138 -17.53 -5.91 -3.28
C VAL A 138 -17.70 -6.99 -4.34
N ASP A 139 -16.65 -7.24 -5.12
CA ASP A 139 -16.59 -8.41 -5.99
C ASP A 139 -15.98 -9.57 -5.20
N ALA A 140 -16.83 -10.50 -4.76
CA ALA A 140 -16.42 -11.73 -4.09
C ALA A 140 -16.04 -12.84 -5.08
N GLY A 141 -16.07 -12.57 -6.40
CA GLY A 141 -16.23 -13.61 -7.42
C GLY A 141 -15.08 -13.86 -8.40
N SER A 142 -13.92 -13.19 -8.32
CA SER A 142 -12.91 -13.30 -9.41
C SER A 142 -11.50 -13.73 -9.01
N LYS A 143 -11.22 -14.00 -7.72
CA LYS A 143 -9.95 -14.60 -7.27
C LYS A 143 -10.14 -15.65 -6.17
N SER A 144 -11.09 -16.56 -6.37
CA SER A 144 -11.09 -17.77 -5.57
C SER A 144 -9.93 -18.67 -6.02
N PHE A 145 -9.09 -19.10 -5.10
CA PHE A 145 -8.08 -20.11 -5.38
C PHE A 145 -8.22 -21.24 -4.38
N ARG A 146 -8.01 -22.46 -4.85
CA ARG A 146 -8.15 -23.66 -4.06
C ARG A 146 -6.77 -24.15 -3.64
N VAL A 147 -6.59 -24.41 -2.35
CA VAL A 147 -5.41 -25.13 -1.83
C VAL A 147 -5.92 -26.39 -1.15
N GLY A 148 -5.67 -27.55 -1.76
CA GLY A 148 -6.25 -28.82 -1.32
C GLY A 148 -7.77 -28.81 -1.45
N ASP A 149 -8.48 -29.01 -0.34
CA ASP A 149 -9.96 -28.95 -0.28
C ASP A 149 -10.52 -27.62 0.22
N VAL A 150 -9.65 -26.63 0.43
CA VAL A 150 -10.05 -25.32 0.95
C VAL A 150 -10.11 -24.30 -0.19
N ASN A 151 -11.29 -23.72 -0.39
CA ASN A 151 -11.50 -22.58 -1.28
C ASN A 151 -11.24 -21.28 -0.52
N PHE A 152 -10.25 -20.52 -0.95
CA PHE A 152 -9.97 -19.18 -0.45
C PHE A 152 -10.69 -18.18 -1.34
N VAL A 153 -11.61 -17.41 -0.78
CA VAL A 153 -12.27 -16.30 -1.48
C VAL A 153 -11.58 -15.01 -1.08
N ARG A 154 -11.02 -14.31 -2.06
CA ARG A 154 -10.48 -12.96 -1.89
C ARG A 154 -11.55 -11.96 -2.29
N GLU A 155 -11.89 -11.06 -1.38
CA GLU A 155 -12.81 -9.96 -1.63
C GLU A 155 -12.04 -8.80 -2.26
N VAL A 156 -12.57 -8.27 -3.35
CA VAL A 156 -12.05 -7.05 -3.99
C VAL A 156 -13.06 -5.94 -3.79
N PHE A 157 -12.69 -4.93 -3.00
CA PHE A 157 -13.48 -3.73 -2.81
C PHE A 157 -13.20 -2.74 -3.94
N THR A 158 -14.24 -2.26 -4.60
CA THR A 158 -14.11 -1.17 -5.58
C THR A 158 -14.48 0.14 -4.90
N ILE A 159 -13.50 1.04 -4.77
CA ILE A 159 -13.65 2.32 -4.06
C ILE A 159 -13.30 3.47 -5.01
N ASP A 160 -14.25 4.38 -5.23
CA ASP A 160 -14.01 5.63 -5.92
C ASP A 160 -13.59 6.71 -4.89
N VAL A 161 -12.47 7.39 -5.15
CA VAL A 161 -11.95 8.49 -4.35
C VAL A 161 -11.93 9.75 -5.20
N TYR A 162 -12.50 10.82 -4.67
CA TYR A 162 -12.64 12.10 -5.34
C TYR A 162 -11.71 13.12 -4.70
N LEU A 163 -10.85 13.74 -5.50
CA LEU A 163 -9.83 14.69 -5.05
C LEU A 163 -10.00 16.07 -5.68
N ASP A 164 -9.76 17.11 -4.89
CA ASP A 164 -9.59 18.49 -5.33
C ASP A 164 -8.09 18.78 -5.56
N THR A 165 -7.63 18.41 -6.75
CA THR A 165 -6.24 18.60 -7.19
C THR A 165 -6.22 18.96 -8.68
N ALA A 166 -5.41 19.96 -9.03
CA ALA A 166 -5.19 20.39 -10.40
C ALA A 166 -4.11 19.52 -11.04
N GLY A 167 -4.49 18.36 -11.57
CA GLY A 167 -3.64 17.60 -12.50
C GLY A 167 -2.28 17.16 -11.97
N GLY A 168 -2.17 16.82 -10.68
CA GLY A 168 -0.98 16.14 -10.14
C GLY A 168 -0.68 14.83 -10.88
N ASP A 169 0.57 14.37 -10.83
CA ASP A 169 0.95 13.05 -11.35
C ASP A 169 0.05 11.94 -10.76
N ALA A 170 -0.28 10.94 -11.57
CA ALA A 170 -1.16 9.84 -11.19
C ALA A 170 -0.62 9.09 -9.96
N GLU A 171 0.70 8.93 -9.85
CA GLU A 171 1.33 8.31 -8.68
C GLU A 171 1.11 9.15 -7.42
N TRP A 172 1.30 10.47 -7.51
CA TRP A 172 1.07 11.38 -6.40
C TRP A 172 -0.41 11.38 -5.98
N ASN A 173 -1.34 11.48 -6.94
CA ASN A 173 -2.78 11.43 -6.66
C ASN A 173 -3.17 10.12 -5.95
N ALA A 174 -2.58 8.99 -6.36
CA ALA A 174 -2.82 7.68 -5.75
C ALA A 174 -2.26 7.56 -4.31
N ALA A 175 -1.20 8.30 -3.98
CA ALA A 175 -0.56 8.26 -2.67
C ALA A 175 -1.27 9.13 -1.61
N VAL A 176 -2.02 10.15 -2.03
CA VAL A 176 -2.62 11.14 -1.13
C VAL A 176 -3.80 10.60 -0.32
N ALA A 177 -4.62 9.74 -0.93
CA ALA A 177 -5.84 9.20 -0.32
C ALA A 177 -6.00 7.69 -0.61
N PRO A 178 -5.11 6.84 -0.05
CA PRO A 178 -5.20 5.41 -0.24
C PRO A 178 -6.44 4.85 0.48
N PRO A 179 -7.29 4.05 -0.20
CA PRO A 179 -8.51 3.51 0.42
C PRO A 179 -8.22 2.21 1.16
N TRP A 180 -7.33 2.25 2.15
CA TRP A 180 -7.09 1.15 3.07
C TRP A 180 -6.71 1.64 4.47
N SER A 181 -6.93 0.78 5.47
CA SER A 181 -6.49 1.00 6.84
C SER A 181 -5.54 -0.11 7.28
N THR A 182 -4.52 0.23 8.06
CA THR A 182 -3.64 -0.75 8.73
C THR A 182 -4.27 -1.30 10.01
N LEU A 183 -5.25 -0.59 10.59
CA LEU A 183 -5.97 -0.96 11.80
C LEU A 183 -7.45 -1.22 11.49
N PRO A 184 -8.06 -2.25 12.08
CA PRO A 184 -9.50 -2.46 11.91
C PRO A 184 -10.32 -1.43 12.68
N TRP A 185 -11.55 -1.16 12.23
CA TRP A 185 -12.39 -0.10 12.80
C TRP A 185 -12.66 -0.29 14.29
N HIS A 186 -12.81 -1.53 14.76
CA HIS A 186 -13.13 -1.82 16.15
C HIS A 186 -11.95 -1.53 17.09
N VAL A 187 -10.71 -1.66 16.62
CA VAL A 187 -9.54 -1.21 17.39
C VAL A 187 -9.46 0.30 17.44
N LEU A 188 -9.66 0.99 16.31
CA LEU A 188 -9.71 2.45 16.28
C LEU A 188 -10.79 3.00 17.23
N ALA A 189 -12.00 2.45 17.19
CA ALA A 189 -13.09 2.85 18.05
C ALA A 189 -12.78 2.65 19.55
N LEU A 190 -12.11 1.54 19.91
CA LEU A 190 -11.67 1.28 21.28
C LEU A 190 -10.62 2.32 21.73
N MET A 191 -9.67 2.66 20.85
CA MET A 191 -8.65 3.68 21.12
C MET A 191 -9.27 5.07 21.30
N GLU A 192 -10.18 5.46 20.40
CA GLU A 192 -10.86 6.75 20.46
C GLU A 192 -11.64 6.94 21.75
N GLU A 193 -12.36 5.90 22.18
CA GLU A 193 -13.12 5.96 23.43
C GLU A 193 -12.19 6.07 24.64
N ALA A 194 -11.06 5.36 24.66
CA ALA A 194 -10.07 5.49 25.73
C ALA A 194 -9.50 6.92 25.82
N VAL A 195 -9.22 7.56 24.68
CA VAL A 195 -8.75 8.95 24.63
C VAL A 195 -9.86 9.93 25.00
N THR A 196 -11.09 9.69 24.54
CA THR A 196 -12.27 10.51 24.87
C THR A 196 -12.58 10.49 26.36
N ARG A 197 -12.38 9.35 27.04
CA ARG A 197 -12.50 9.21 28.50
C ARG A 197 -11.32 9.81 29.28
N GLY A 198 -10.33 10.39 28.60
CA GLY A 198 -9.14 10.96 29.22
C GLY A 198 -8.19 9.93 29.83
N TRP A 199 -8.28 8.65 29.43
CA TRP A 199 -7.38 7.62 29.96
C TRP A 199 -5.98 7.69 29.37
N ALA A 200 -5.86 8.20 28.15
CA ALA A 200 -4.61 8.38 27.43
C ALA A 200 -4.75 9.47 26.35
N ALA A 201 -3.67 9.74 25.64
CA ALA A 201 -3.67 10.53 24.40
C ALA A 201 -3.03 9.76 23.24
N PHE A 202 -3.38 10.10 22.00
CA PHE A 202 -2.81 9.46 20.81
C PHE A 202 -1.35 9.81 20.57
N SER A 203 -0.97 11.06 20.82
CA SER A 203 0.41 11.54 20.68
C SER A 203 1.08 11.83 22.03
N GLN A 204 2.41 11.76 22.03
CA GLN A 204 3.22 12.12 23.20
C GLN A 204 3.05 13.61 23.59
N VAL A 205 2.83 14.49 22.61
CA VAL A 205 2.59 15.92 22.83
C VAL A 205 1.29 16.12 23.61
N GLU A 206 0.20 15.49 23.18
CA GLU A 206 -1.08 15.59 23.89
C GLU A 206 -1.07 14.87 25.23
N ALA A 207 -0.35 13.75 25.35
CA ALA A 207 -0.15 13.05 26.62
C ALA A 207 0.48 13.98 27.66
N THR A 208 1.54 14.69 27.26
CA THR A 208 2.23 15.69 28.10
C THR A 208 1.31 16.86 28.44
N ARG A 209 0.63 17.44 27.43
CA ARG A 209 -0.26 18.60 27.62
C ARG A 209 -1.43 18.32 28.55
N ARG A 210 -2.03 17.12 28.45
CA ARG A 210 -3.21 16.71 29.24
C ARG A 210 -2.84 16.05 30.58
N GLY A 211 -1.56 15.73 30.82
CA GLY A 211 -1.13 15.01 32.02
C GLY A 211 -1.62 13.56 32.08
N VAL A 212 -1.81 12.92 30.92
CA VAL A 212 -2.30 11.54 30.79
C VAL A 212 -1.23 10.68 30.11
N PRO A 213 -1.23 9.35 30.27
CA PRO A 213 -0.26 8.50 29.59
C PRO A 213 -0.43 8.53 28.06
N TRP A 214 0.66 8.28 27.34
CA TRP A 214 0.59 7.99 25.90
C TRP A 214 -0.11 6.64 25.69
N LEU A 215 -1.08 6.57 24.77
CA LEU A 215 -1.85 5.37 24.52
C LEU A 215 -0.95 4.22 24.09
N ASP A 216 -0.98 3.15 24.88
CA ASP A 216 -0.16 1.95 24.66
C ASP A 216 -1.04 0.71 24.63
N LEU A 217 -1.12 0.08 23.45
CA LEU A 217 -1.92 -1.12 23.23
C LEU A 217 -1.21 -2.42 23.63
N VAL A 218 0.04 -2.35 24.09
CA VAL A 218 0.92 -3.52 24.19
C VAL A 218 1.57 -3.65 25.56
N ARG A 219 2.16 -2.57 26.08
CA ARG A 219 3.12 -2.64 27.18
C ARG A 219 2.51 -2.33 28.53
N SER A 220 1.49 -1.48 28.57
CA SER A 220 0.85 -1.06 29.82
C SER A 220 -0.23 -2.06 30.24
N SER A 221 0.01 -2.76 31.35
CA SER A 221 -0.97 -3.67 31.96
C SER A 221 -2.18 -2.93 32.51
N GLU A 222 -1.98 -1.74 33.08
CA GLU A 222 -3.08 -0.88 33.56
C GLU A 222 -3.97 -0.42 32.40
N MET A 223 -3.37 0.03 31.28
CA MET A 223 -4.12 0.40 30.08
C MET A 223 -4.85 -0.81 29.51
N SER A 224 -4.19 -1.95 29.42
CA SER A 224 -4.80 -3.20 28.92
C SER A 224 -6.01 -3.62 29.76
N ALA A 225 -5.95 -3.47 31.09
CA ALA A 225 -7.10 -3.75 31.96
C ALA A 225 -8.28 -2.80 31.70
N LYS A 226 -8.01 -1.50 31.54
CA LYS A 226 -9.03 -0.50 31.18
C LYS A 226 -9.68 -0.79 29.82
N LEU A 227 -8.86 -1.10 28.81
CA LEU A 227 -9.32 -1.47 27.46
C LEU A 227 -10.12 -2.78 27.46
N ALA A 228 -9.71 -3.78 28.24
CA ALA A 228 -10.46 -5.04 28.37
C ALA A 228 -11.83 -4.85 29.01
N SER A 229 -11.93 -3.98 30.03
CA SER A 229 -13.22 -3.62 30.64
C SER A 229 -14.14 -2.91 29.63
N LEU A 230 -13.57 -1.97 28.86
CA LEU A 230 -14.31 -1.24 27.83
C LEU A 230 -14.77 -2.15 26.69
N LEU A 231 -13.90 -3.05 26.25
CA LEU A 231 -14.22 -4.07 25.25
C LEU A 231 -15.43 -4.91 25.68
N GLY A 232 -15.45 -5.38 26.94
CA GLY A 232 -16.58 -6.15 27.46
C GLY A 232 -17.88 -5.34 27.50
N GLN A 233 -17.80 -4.02 27.72
CA GLN A 233 -18.95 -3.13 27.59
C GLN A 233 -19.44 -3.08 26.14
N PHE A 234 -18.54 -2.78 25.20
CA PHE A 234 -18.85 -2.67 23.77
C PHE A 234 -19.42 -3.97 23.18
N GLU A 235 -18.92 -5.12 23.61
CA GLU A 235 -19.46 -6.41 23.20
C GLU A 235 -20.92 -6.59 23.64
N ARG A 236 -21.23 -6.32 24.92
CA ARG A 236 -22.60 -6.43 25.46
C ARG A 236 -23.58 -5.49 24.78
N GLU A 237 -23.13 -4.26 24.53
CA GLU A 237 -23.95 -3.21 23.92
C GLU A 237 -24.04 -3.32 22.39
N ALA A 238 -23.27 -4.23 21.77
CA ALA A 238 -23.07 -4.27 20.33
C ALA A 238 -22.67 -2.89 19.78
N PHE A 239 -21.76 -2.23 20.49
CA PHE A 239 -21.40 -0.84 20.22
C PHE A 239 -20.92 -0.67 18.77
N ARG A 240 -21.44 0.36 18.12
CA ARG A 240 -21.07 0.77 16.76
C ARG A 240 -20.77 2.27 16.80
N PRO A 241 -19.60 2.72 16.31
CA PRO A 241 -19.34 4.14 16.15
C PRO A 241 -20.46 4.80 15.33
N PRO A 242 -20.89 6.03 15.65
CA PRO A 242 -21.96 6.71 14.91
C PRO A 242 -21.74 6.75 13.39
N ALA A 243 -20.50 6.95 12.96
CA ALA A 243 -20.12 6.96 11.54
C ALA A 243 -20.30 5.61 10.82
N LEU A 244 -20.42 4.50 11.56
CA LEU A 244 -20.53 3.15 11.00
C LEU A 244 -21.92 2.54 11.15
N LEU A 245 -22.90 3.27 11.68
CA LEU A 245 -24.26 2.75 11.90
C LEU A 245 -24.92 2.22 10.61
N ALA A 246 -24.62 2.83 9.47
CA ALA A 246 -25.11 2.42 8.15
C ALA A 246 -24.32 1.28 7.50
N HIS A 247 -23.11 0.97 8.00
CA HIS A 247 -22.18 0.03 7.38
C HIS A 247 -21.97 -1.25 8.18
N VAL A 248 -22.24 -1.22 9.49
CA VAL A 248 -21.99 -2.32 10.42
C VAL A 248 -23.29 -2.70 11.11
N THR A 249 -23.64 -3.98 11.06
CA THR A 249 -24.80 -4.53 11.80
C THR A 249 -24.44 -4.75 13.28
N GLN A 250 -25.43 -4.84 14.16
CA GLN A 250 -25.17 -5.17 15.58
C GLN A 250 -24.48 -6.54 15.72
N ASP A 251 -24.88 -7.53 14.93
CA ASP A 251 -24.27 -8.86 14.94
C ASP A 251 -22.82 -8.83 14.46
N GLU A 252 -22.51 -8.05 13.43
CA GLU A 252 -21.13 -7.85 12.99
C GLU A 252 -20.30 -7.17 14.08
N ALA A 253 -20.83 -6.14 14.73
CA ALA A 253 -20.15 -5.47 15.84
C ALA A 253 -19.83 -6.45 16.98
N ARG A 254 -20.82 -7.25 17.42
CA ARG A 254 -20.60 -8.30 18.44
C ARG A 254 -19.50 -9.27 18.03
N ARG A 255 -19.49 -9.73 16.78
CA ARG A 255 -18.43 -10.62 16.27
C ARG A 255 -17.05 -9.95 16.27
N ARG A 256 -16.95 -8.68 15.89
CA ARG A 256 -15.69 -7.91 15.93
C ARG A 256 -15.17 -7.73 17.36
N TRP A 257 -16.04 -7.38 18.30
CA TRP A 257 -15.66 -7.25 19.71
C TRP A 257 -15.23 -8.59 20.33
N ALA A 258 -15.99 -9.67 20.08
CA ALA A 258 -15.62 -11.02 20.53
C ALA A 258 -14.27 -11.49 19.95
N ALA A 259 -14.00 -11.19 18.67
CA ALA A 259 -12.71 -11.51 18.04
C ALA A 259 -11.55 -10.75 18.69
N LEU A 260 -11.72 -9.46 18.99
CA LEU A 260 -10.71 -8.67 19.70
C LEU A 260 -10.50 -9.18 21.14
N ALA A 261 -11.55 -9.62 21.82
CA ALA A 261 -11.45 -10.23 23.15
C ALA A 261 -10.66 -11.54 23.12
N ALA A 262 -10.94 -12.40 22.13
CA ALA A 262 -10.21 -13.64 21.92
C ALA A 262 -8.74 -13.37 21.57
N PHE A 263 -8.48 -12.36 20.74
CA PHE A 263 -7.11 -11.94 20.41
C PHE A 263 -6.36 -11.48 21.66
N TYR A 264 -6.93 -10.56 22.45
CA TYR A 264 -6.31 -10.09 23.69
C TYR A 264 -6.01 -11.24 24.66
N LYS A 265 -6.93 -12.19 24.82
CA LYS A 265 -6.71 -13.38 25.65
C LYS A 265 -5.52 -14.23 25.17
N ALA A 266 -5.30 -14.32 23.86
CA ALA A 266 -4.24 -15.12 23.26
C ALA A 266 -2.88 -14.40 23.20
N SER A 267 -2.87 -13.09 22.96
CA SER A 267 -1.67 -12.29 22.71
C SER A 267 -1.21 -11.48 23.92
N GLY A 268 -2.12 -11.20 24.86
CA GLY A 268 -1.89 -10.29 25.98
C GLY A 268 -1.87 -8.81 25.59
N HIS A 269 -2.27 -8.44 24.37
CA HIS A 269 -2.27 -7.06 23.90
C HIS A 269 -3.40 -6.75 22.91
N PHE A 270 -3.63 -5.45 22.64
CA PHE A 270 -4.66 -4.94 21.73
C PHE A 270 -4.13 -4.50 20.35
N LEU A 271 -2.81 -4.61 20.12
CA LEU A 271 -2.22 -4.30 18.81
C LEU A 271 -2.61 -5.33 17.75
N VAL A 272 -3.77 -5.11 17.13
CA VAL A 272 -4.22 -5.81 15.92
C VAL A 272 -3.95 -4.90 14.73
N THR A 273 -3.18 -5.40 13.76
CA THR A 273 -3.01 -4.75 12.47
C THR A 273 -3.35 -5.73 11.36
N ASN A 274 -3.08 -5.37 10.11
CA ASN A 274 -2.92 -6.32 9.00
C ASN A 274 -1.44 -6.42 8.62
N GLY A 275 -1.11 -7.38 7.74
CA GLY A 275 0.25 -7.56 7.25
C GLY A 275 0.89 -8.91 7.59
N PRO A 276 2.09 -9.18 7.04
CA PRO A 276 2.69 -10.51 7.03
C PRO A 276 3.38 -10.88 8.35
N TYR A 277 3.48 -9.93 9.28
CA TYR A 277 4.08 -10.11 10.59
C TYR A 277 3.17 -9.55 11.66
N LYS A 278 2.95 -10.32 12.74
CA LYS A 278 2.22 -9.87 13.92
C LYS A 278 3.11 -9.89 15.15
N LEU A 279 2.82 -9.01 16.10
CA LEU A 279 3.53 -9.00 17.38
C LEU A 279 3.24 -10.32 18.11
N LYS A 280 4.30 -11.04 18.50
CA LYS A 280 4.20 -12.25 19.32
C LYS A 280 4.52 -11.97 20.77
N SER A 281 5.62 -11.25 21.00
CA SER A 281 6.08 -10.90 22.34
C SER A 281 7.01 -9.71 22.29
N TRP A 282 7.18 -9.05 23.44
CA TRP A 282 8.08 -7.93 23.60
C TRP A 282 8.76 -7.99 24.97
N THR A 283 9.94 -7.40 25.07
CA THR A 283 10.66 -7.08 26.30
C THR A 283 11.22 -5.66 26.15
N PRO A 284 11.76 -5.03 27.21
CA PRO A 284 12.45 -3.76 27.07
C PRO A 284 13.65 -3.77 26.10
N ARG A 285 14.18 -4.95 25.75
CA ARG A 285 15.37 -5.11 24.88
C ARG A 285 15.08 -5.76 23.53
N SER A 286 13.89 -6.32 23.32
CA SER A 286 13.61 -7.12 22.12
C SER A 286 12.14 -7.15 21.77
N VAL A 287 11.83 -7.11 20.48
CA VAL A 287 10.49 -7.39 19.95
C VAL A 287 10.56 -8.63 19.07
N THR A 288 9.68 -9.60 19.31
CA THR A 288 9.55 -10.79 18.47
C THR A 288 8.30 -10.67 17.63
N LEU A 289 8.47 -10.73 16.31
CA LEU A 289 7.38 -10.81 15.36
C LEU A 289 7.25 -12.24 14.85
N GLU A 290 6.03 -12.73 14.73
CA GLU A 290 5.74 -14.00 14.08
C GLU A 290 5.12 -13.79 12.70
N ALA A 291 5.48 -14.66 11.76
CA ALA A 291 4.91 -14.60 10.43
C ALA A 291 3.42 -14.94 10.48
N PHE A 292 2.59 -14.03 10.01
CA PHE A 292 1.16 -14.23 9.83
C PHE A 292 0.91 -14.73 8.41
N ARG A 293 0.55 -16.02 8.27
CA ARG A 293 0.38 -16.70 6.98
C ARG A 293 -1.08 -16.71 6.55
N ASP A 294 -1.66 -15.53 6.42
CA ASP A 294 -2.99 -15.37 5.84
C ASP A 294 -2.94 -15.55 4.33
N LEU A 295 -3.68 -16.53 3.82
CA LEU A 295 -3.75 -16.83 2.38
C LEU A 295 -4.54 -15.77 1.60
N THR A 296 -5.35 -14.96 2.28
CA THR A 296 -6.04 -13.81 1.67
C THR A 296 -5.14 -12.58 1.54
N TYR A 297 -3.99 -12.54 2.24
CA TYR A 297 -3.05 -11.43 2.17
C TYR A 297 -2.53 -11.21 0.73
N PRO A 298 -2.61 -9.98 0.19
CA PRO A 298 -2.34 -9.73 -1.23
C PRO A 298 -0.87 -9.88 -1.61
N LEU A 299 0.06 -9.71 -0.65
CA LEU A 299 1.49 -9.75 -0.88
C LEU A 299 2.06 -11.08 -0.37
N GLY A 300 2.26 -12.03 -1.29
CA GLY A 300 2.74 -13.36 -0.99
C GLY A 300 4.19 -13.41 -0.50
N VAL A 301 4.65 -14.62 -0.19
CA VAL A 301 6.05 -14.87 0.15
C VAL A 301 6.93 -14.42 -1.02
N GLY A 302 7.95 -13.61 -0.73
CA GLY A 302 8.90 -13.10 -1.71
C GLY A 302 8.50 -11.79 -2.39
N SER A 303 7.30 -11.24 -2.12
CA SER A 303 6.88 -9.95 -2.68
C SER A 303 7.85 -8.80 -2.38
N TYR A 304 8.57 -8.86 -1.26
CA TYR A 304 9.55 -7.86 -0.84
C TYR A 304 11.01 -8.22 -1.16
N ASP A 305 11.28 -9.39 -1.75
CA ASP A 305 12.65 -9.85 -2.02
C ASP A 305 13.41 -8.87 -2.91
N THR A 306 12.71 -8.17 -3.79
CA THR A 306 13.31 -7.17 -4.68
C THR A 306 13.94 -5.99 -3.95
N TYR A 307 13.47 -5.67 -2.73
CA TYR A 307 14.03 -4.60 -1.91
C TYR A 307 15.15 -5.10 -1.02
N ALA A 308 15.05 -6.33 -0.53
CA ALA A 308 16.11 -6.98 0.26
C ALA A 308 17.32 -7.36 -0.60
N ILE A 309 17.08 -7.67 -1.87
CA ILE A 309 18.09 -8.08 -2.85
C ILE A 309 17.99 -7.15 -4.07
N PRO A 310 18.50 -5.91 -3.97
CA PRO A 310 18.43 -4.94 -5.05
C PRO A 310 19.29 -5.43 -6.23
N ARG A 311 18.65 -5.60 -7.39
CA ARG A 311 19.28 -6.05 -8.62
C ARG A 311 19.72 -4.85 -9.46
N ARG A 312 20.83 -4.96 -10.19
CA ARG A 312 21.34 -3.90 -11.06
C ARG A 312 21.10 -4.19 -12.53
N GLY A 313 20.98 -3.12 -13.31
CA GLY A 313 21.09 -3.15 -14.76
C GLY A 313 22.40 -2.52 -15.21
N PHE A 314 22.90 -2.97 -16.36
CA PHE A 314 24.17 -2.53 -16.93
C PHE A 314 23.96 -2.20 -18.40
N VAL A 315 24.39 -1.01 -18.82
CA VAL A 315 24.37 -0.65 -20.23
C VAL A 315 25.57 -1.32 -20.90
N THR A 316 25.33 -2.15 -21.91
CA THR A 316 26.40 -2.86 -22.61
C THR A 316 26.69 -2.28 -23.98
N LYS A 317 25.69 -1.71 -24.65
CA LYS A 317 25.84 -1.14 -25.98
C LYS A 317 24.85 -0.02 -26.24
N THR A 318 25.29 1.00 -26.96
CA THR A 318 24.49 2.17 -27.35
C THR A 318 24.73 2.49 -28.82
N GLU A 319 23.67 2.57 -29.63
CA GLU A 319 23.77 2.79 -31.07
C GLU A 319 22.75 3.82 -31.55
N TRP A 320 23.20 4.80 -32.33
CA TRP A 320 22.33 5.78 -32.97
C TRP A 320 21.90 5.30 -34.36
N SER A 321 20.62 5.49 -34.67
CA SER A 321 20.08 5.39 -36.02
C SER A 321 19.24 6.64 -36.29
N GLY A 322 19.88 7.67 -36.86
CA GLY A 322 19.30 9.02 -36.92
C GLY A 322 19.10 9.59 -35.51
N ASP A 323 17.88 10.04 -35.21
CA ASP A 323 17.53 10.64 -33.90
C ASP A 323 17.02 9.61 -32.89
N ARG A 324 17.20 8.32 -33.19
CA ARG A 324 16.80 7.21 -32.33
C ARG A 324 18.02 6.52 -31.73
N LEU A 325 18.06 6.45 -30.41
CA LEU A 325 19.07 5.72 -29.65
C LEU A 325 18.53 4.34 -29.29
N THR A 326 19.29 3.30 -29.63
CA THR A 326 19.07 1.93 -29.15
C THR A 326 20.04 1.63 -28.03
N VAL A 327 19.52 1.19 -26.87
CA VAL A 327 20.30 0.78 -25.70
C VAL A 327 20.12 -0.72 -25.48
N SER A 328 21.24 -1.44 -25.40
CA SER A 328 21.29 -2.85 -25.00
C SER A 328 21.93 -2.98 -23.62
N GLY A 329 21.57 -4.01 -22.87
CA GLY A 329 22.12 -4.20 -21.54
C GLY A 329 21.98 -5.59 -20.96
N ASP A 330 22.59 -5.73 -19.80
CA ASP A 330 22.50 -6.90 -18.94
C ASP A 330 21.74 -6.55 -17.68
N ILE A 331 21.19 -7.55 -17.00
CA ILE A 331 20.60 -7.41 -15.67
C ILE A 331 21.11 -8.48 -14.72
N GLU A 332 21.15 -8.15 -13.44
CA GLU A 332 21.29 -9.13 -12.37
C GLU A 332 19.96 -9.86 -12.14
N VAL A 333 20.00 -11.19 -12.21
CA VAL A 333 18.91 -12.07 -11.79
C VAL A 333 19.32 -12.83 -10.54
N THR A 334 18.33 -13.16 -9.71
CA THR A 334 18.57 -13.94 -8.49
C THR A 334 18.46 -15.42 -8.80
N GLU A 335 19.55 -16.15 -8.60
CA GLU A 335 19.53 -17.60 -8.51
C GLU A 335 19.43 -18.00 -7.03
N LYS A 336 18.41 -18.76 -6.67
CA LYS A 336 18.17 -19.23 -5.30
C LYS A 336 18.55 -20.71 -5.18
N PHE A 337 19.27 -21.05 -4.11
CA PHE A 337 19.61 -22.43 -3.74
C PHE A 337 19.31 -22.59 -2.26
N GLN A 338 18.24 -23.33 -1.93
CA GLN A 338 17.73 -23.43 -0.56
C GLN A 338 17.47 -22.04 0.06
N ARG A 339 18.17 -21.71 1.15
CA ARG A 339 18.09 -20.42 1.86
C ARG A 339 19.17 -19.43 1.42
N SER A 340 20.00 -19.80 0.46
CA SER A 340 21.05 -18.96 -0.10
C SER A 340 20.64 -18.43 -1.47
N TYR A 341 21.24 -17.31 -1.86
CA TYR A 341 21.07 -16.76 -3.19
C TYR A 341 22.40 -16.24 -3.72
N ARG A 342 22.52 -16.14 -5.05
CA ARG A 342 23.54 -15.33 -5.70
C ARG A 342 22.90 -14.48 -6.80
N LEU A 343 23.51 -13.35 -7.08
CA LEU A 343 23.16 -12.53 -8.23
C LEU A 343 24.02 -12.95 -9.42
N VAL A 344 23.37 -13.23 -10.55
CA VAL A 344 24.02 -13.58 -11.81
C VAL A 344 23.68 -12.52 -12.83
N ARG A 345 24.71 -11.94 -13.44
CA ARG A 345 24.56 -10.98 -14.53
C ARG A 345 24.30 -11.75 -15.82
N MET A 346 23.22 -11.41 -16.51
CA MET A 346 22.81 -12.06 -17.75
C MET A 346 22.41 -10.99 -18.80
N PRO A 347 22.72 -11.20 -20.09
CA PRO A 347 22.19 -10.38 -21.17
C PRO A 347 20.65 -10.39 -21.16
N LEU A 348 20.02 -9.22 -21.31
CA LEU A 348 18.56 -9.08 -21.31
C LEU A 348 17.87 -10.06 -22.27
N GLN A 349 18.46 -10.31 -23.44
CA GLN A 349 17.95 -11.23 -24.46
C GLN A 349 17.96 -12.70 -24.03
N SER A 350 18.83 -13.06 -23.07
CA SER A 350 18.96 -14.43 -22.55
C SER A 350 18.04 -14.70 -21.36
N VAL A 351 17.43 -13.66 -20.79
CA VAL A 351 16.54 -13.78 -19.64
C VAL A 351 15.17 -14.25 -20.12
N SER A 352 14.64 -15.29 -19.49
CA SER A 352 13.31 -15.80 -19.84
C SER A 352 12.22 -14.76 -19.59
N GLU A 353 11.19 -14.74 -20.44
CA GLU A 353 10.09 -13.77 -20.38
C GLU A 353 9.44 -13.66 -18.97
N PRO A 354 9.19 -14.76 -18.22
CA PRO A 354 8.63 -14.67 -16.87
C PRO A 354 9.59 -14.02 -15.85
N VAL A 355 10.90 -14.19 -16.03
CA VAL A 355 11.91 -13.53 -15.17
C VAL A 355 12.00 -12.05 -15.55
N LEU A 356 11.99 -11.73 -16.85
CA LEU A 356 12.06 -10.37 -17.35
C LEU A 356 10.86 -9.53 -16.90
N LYS A 357 9.63 -10.08 -17.00
CA LYS A 357 8.41 -9.44 -16.49
C LYS A 357 8.50 -9.12 -14.99
N ARG A 358 9.09 -10.03 -14.20
CA ARG A 358 9.29 -9.83 -12.75
C ARG A 358 10.42 -8.86 -12.42
N ALA A 359 11.45 -8.82 -13.27
CA ALA A 359 12.55 -7.87 -13.15
C ALA A 359 12.12 -6.45 -13.55
N ALA A 360 11.11 -6.33 -14.41
CA ALA A 360 10.56 -5.08 -14.93
C ALA A 360 11.68 -4.06 -15.25
N PRO A 361 12.63 -4.41 -16.15
CA PRO A 361 13.75 -3.53 -16.43
C PRO A 361 13.26 -2.32 -17.22
N GLU A 362 13.81 -1.14 -16.88
CA GLU A 362 13.47 0.13 -17.49
C GLU A 362 14.74 0.87 -17.85
N CYS A 363 14.81 1.47 -19.04
CA CYS A 363 15.88 2.37 -19.40
C CYS A 363 15.46 3.80 -19.07
N ARG A 364 16.02 4.38 -18.01
CA ARG A 364 15.77 5.78 -17.64
C ARG A 364 16.79 6.66 -18.33
N TYR A 365 16.35 7.80 -18.84
CA TYR A 365 17.24 8.73 -19.53
C TYR A 365 16.97 10.19 -19.16
N VAL A 366 18.04 10.98 -19.16
CA VAL A 366 18.02 12.43 -19.01
C VAL A 366 18.89 13.02 -20.10
N VAL A 367 18.35 13.98 -20.83
CA VAL A 367 19.06 14.76 -21.84
C VAL A 367 19.42 16.10 -21.25
N THR A 368 20.71 16.40 -21.26
CA THR A 368 21.26 17.66 -20.76
C THR A 368 21.78 18.52 -21.91
N GLY A 369 21.43 19.81 -21.87
CA GLY A 369 21.92 20.81 -22.81
C GLY A 369 23.35 21.27 -22.50
N PRO A 370 23.92 22.14 -23.33
CA PRO A 370 25.29 22.66 -23.14
C PRO A 370 25.43 23.55 -21.90
N ASP A 371 24.32 24.09 -21.39
CA ASP A 371 24.22 24.85 -20.14
C ASP A 371 24.09 23.97 -18.89
N GLY A 372 24.11 22.65 -19.05
CA GLY A 372 23.93 21.68 -17.97
C GLY A 372 22.48 21.52 -17.49
N ARG A 373 21.51 22.18 -18.11
CA ARG A 373 20.09 22.05 -17.76
C ARG A 373 19.48 20.80 -18.39
N VAL A 374 18.49 20.22 -17.70
CA VAL A 374 17.70 19.11 -18.23
C VAL A 374 16.78 19.63 -19.32
N ALA A 375 17.01 19.20 -20.56
CA ALA A 375 16.17 19.53 -21.71
C ALA A 375 15.02 18.52 -21.88
N LEU A 376 15.26 17.26 -21.48
CA LEU A 376 14.28 16.17 -21.57
C LEU A 376 14.62 15.09 -20.56
N ALA A 377 13.61 14.38 -20.05
CA ALA A 377 13.79 13.14 -19.31
C ALA A 377 12.69 12.17 -19.68
N GLY A 378 12.93 10.88 -19.47
CA GLY A 378 11.92 9.86 -19.72
C GLY A 378 12.36 8.46 -19.35
N VAL A 379 11.46 7.52 -19.62
CA VAL A 379 11.65 6.09 -19.39
C VAL A 379 11.32 5.37 -20.70
N ALA A 380 12.19 4.47 -21.13
CA ALA A 380 11.97 3.55 -22.23
C ALA A 380 11.79 2.13 -21.68
N LEU A 381 10.70 1.46 -22.11
CA LEU A 381 10.45 0.05 -21.80
C LEU A 381 11.17 -0.85 -22.83
N PRO A 382 11.50 -2.10 -22.47
CA PRO A 382 12.14 -3.02 -23.40
C PRO A 382 11.18 -3.41 -24.51
N GLY A 383 11.66 -3.39 -25.76
CA GLY A 383 10.97 -3.93 -26.92
C GLY A 383 10.97 -5.47 -26.94
N ALA A 384 10.36 -6.05 -27.96
CA ALA A 384 10.29 -7.50 -28.14
C ALA A 384 11.69 -8.18 -28.29
N ASP A 385 12.70 -7.41 -28.69
CA ASP A 385 14.10 -7.83 -28.81
C ASP A 385 14.92 -7.60 -27.51
N ALA A 386 14.24 -7.25 -26.41
CA ALA A 386 14.81 -6.90 -25.12
C ALA A 386 15.84 -5.75 -25.18
N ARG A 387 15.68 -4.82 -26.13
CA ARG A 387 16.43 -3.56 -26.21
C ARG A 387 15.51 -2.38 -25.92
N PHE A 388 16.10 -1.25 -25.54
CA PHE A 388 15.37 -0.02 -25.28
C PHE A 388 15.55 0.96 -26.42
N GLN A 389 14.47 1.60 -26.84
CA GLN A 389 14.50 2.63 -27.89
C GLN A 389 14.10 3.98 -27.31
N ILE A 390 14.94 4.99 -27.54
CA ILE A 390 14.69 6.38 -27.15
C ILE A 390 14.64 7.20 -28.43
N ASP A 391 13.47 7.74 -28.75
CA ASP A 391 13.27 8.62 -29.91
C ASP A 391 13.30 10.09 -29.49
N LEU A 392 14.22 10.85 -30.10
CA LEU A 392 14.43 12.28 -29.85
C LEU A 392 14.02 13.16 -31.05
N ALA A 393 13.49 12.58 -32.12
CA ALA A 393 13.13 13.32 -33.33
C ALA A 393 12.13 14.46 -33.02
N GLY A 394 12.52 15.69 -33.35
CA GLY A 394 11.68 16.88 -33.16
C GLY A 394 11.41 17.28 -31.70
N ARG A 395 12.04 16.61 -30.71
CA ARG A 395 11.80 16.86 -29.28
C ARG A 395 12.78 17.86 -28.66
N LEU A 396 13.83 18.23 -29.40
CA LEU A 396 14.91 19.08 -28.94
C LEU A 396 15.21 20.14 -30.00
N PRO A 397 15.43 21.41 -29.60
CA PRO A 397 15.97 22.42 -30.50
C PRO A 397 17.33 21.98 -31.08
N PRO A 398 17.71 22.47 -32.27
CA PRO A 398 19.02 22.19 -32.85
C PRO A 398 20.15 22.55 -31.88
N GLY A 399 21.11 21.64 -31.70
CA GLY A 399 22.15 21.82 -30.70
C GLY A 399 22.87 20.54 -30.30
N ARG A 400 23.84 20.69 -29.40
CA ARG A 400 24.61 19.58 -28.81
C ARG A 400 24.04 19.22 -27.45
N TYR A 401 23.80 17.94 -27.23
CA TYR A 401 23.25 17.41 -26.00
C TYR A 401 24.05 16.20 -25.52
N ILE A 402 23.89 15.88 -24.23
CA ILE A 402 24.36 14.63 -23.65
C ILE A 402 23.14 13.85 -23.17
N VAL A 403 22.95 12.65 -23.73
CA VAL A 403 21.95 11.69 -23.26
C VAL A 403 22.62 10.82 -22.21
N SER A 404 22.21 10.97 -20.95
CA SER A 404 22.61 10.09 -19.86
C SER A 404 21.56 9.00 -19.71
N THR A 405 21.95 7.73 -19.81
CA THR A 405 21.06 6.57 -19.72
C THR A 405 21.54 5.59 -18.67
N LEU A 406 20.59 4.92 -18.01
CA LEU A 406 20.83 3.79 -17.11
C LEU A 406 19.72 2.75 -17.29
N ILE A 407 20.00 1.51 -16.89
CA ILE A 407 19.00 0.45 -16.80
C ILE A 407 18.68 0.21 -15.32
N ALA A 408 17.44 0.50 -14.93
CA ALA A 408 16.89 0.19 -13.62
C ALA A 408 16.23 -1.19 -13.64
N VAL A 409 16.40 -1.96 -12.57
CA VAL A 409 15.75 -3.26 -12.39
C VAL A 409 14.88 -3.16 -11.13
N ASN A 410 13.57 -3.40 -11.25
CA ASN A 410 12.60 -3.18 -10.18
C ASN A 410 12.72 -1.80 -9.51
N GLY A 411 12.96 -0.77 -10.32
CA GLY A 411 13.14 0.60 -9.85
C GLY A 411 14.44 0.85 -9.07
N ASN A 412 15.32 -0.14 -8.93
CA ASN A 412 16.60 0.06 -8.27
C ASN A 412 17.54 0.90 -9.14
N VAL A 413 17.87 2.09 -8.64
CA VAL A 413 18.83 3.02 -9.24
C VAL A 413 20.02 3.28 -8.33
N MET A 414 20.14 2.53 -7.23
CA MET A 414 21.31 2.62 -6.33
C MET A 414 22.55 2.10 -7.05
N ASN A 415 23.60 2.92 -7.11
CA ASN A 415 24.85 2.60 -7.82
C ASN A 415 24.63 2.20 -9.30
N ALA A 416 23.73 2.92 -9.98
CA ALA A 416 23.42 2.67 -11.38
C ALA A 416 24.62 2.93 -12.29
N ASP A 417 24.75 2.09 -13.31
CA ASP A 417 25.72 2.26 -14.40
C ASP A 417 25.18 3.29 -15.40
N VAL A 418 25.69 4.53 -15.33
CA VAL A 418 25.20 5.65 -16.15
C VAL A 418 26.12 5.85 -17.34
N HIS A 419 25.60 5.61 -18.53
CA HIS A 419 26.28 5.89 -19.80
C HIS A 419 25.91 7.26 -20.33
N ARG A 420 26.92 8.05 -20.70
CA ARG A 420 26.76 9.39 -21.29
C ARG A 420 27.10 9.34 -22.77
N ILE A 421 26.12 9.68 -23.60
CA ILE A 421 26.20 9.51 -25.05
C ILE A 421 25.98 10.87 -25.69
N PRO A 422 26.91 11.39 -26.51
CA PRO A 422 26.71 12.64 -27.21
C PRO A 422 25.59 12.50 -28.26
N PHE A 423 24.79 13.56 -28.41
CA PHE A 423 23.73 13.67 -29.42
C PHE A 423 23.76 15.06 -30.05
N ILE A 424 23.54 15.13 -31.37
CA ILE A 424 23.43 16.39 -32.11
C ILE A 424 22.03 16.44 -32.72
N ALA A 425 21.18 17.32 -32.20
CA ALA A 425 19.90 17.59 -32.81
C ALA A 425 20.12 18.51 -34.02
N SER A 426 19.67 18.08 -35.19
CA SER A 426 19.71 18.87 -36.42
C SER A 426 18.33 19.44 -36.75
N GLN A 427 18.26 20.56 -37.48
CA GLN A 427 17.00 20.98 -38.10
C GLN A 427 16.64 19.94 -39.16
N ARG A 428 15.49 19.29 -39.01
CA ARG A 428 14.85 18.55 -40.09
C ARG A 428 13.68 19.36 -40.61
#